data_AF-A0A932PHE7-F1
#
_entry.id   AF-A0A932PHE7-F1
#
_cell.length_a   1.000
_cell.length_b   1.000
_cell.length_c   1.000
_cell.angle_alpha   90.00
_cell.angle_beta   90.00
_cell.angle_gamma   90.00
#
_symmetry.space_group_name_H-M   'P 1'
#
loop_
_entity.id
_entity.type
_entity.pdbx_description
1 polymer ?
#
loop_
_entity_poly.entity_id
_entity_poly.type
_entity_poly.pdbx_seq_one_letter_code
_entity_poly.pdbx_strand_id
1 'polypeptide(L)'
;MDPSNAQDLARAASIQVRGISEEELPTFLQTMSVPYGFDPSPERVARLQKNFELSRLRAAFDGQRVVATFGSFGLKMTVPGGVLPAAGTSVVSVVPTHRRRGVLRAMMAEHLADARGTTGFYASTPTRMAKPPVSASMTMPRSS
;
A
#
# COMPACT_ATOMS: atom_id res chain seq x y z
N MET A 1 20.32 -6.44 28.69
CA MET A 1 19.64 -6.30 27.39
C MET A 1 19.59 -7.67 26.75
N ASP A 2 18.43 -8.12 26.32
CA ASP A 2 18.27 -9.41 25.65
C ASP A 2 18.97 -9.37 24.27
N PRO A 3 19.94 -10.26 23.98
CA PRO A 3 20.60 -10.34 22.68
C PRO A 3 19.63 -10.60 21.50
N SER A 4 18.44 -11.15 21.76
CA SER A 4 17.36 -11.30 20.77
C SER A 4 16.87 -9.94 20.23
N ASN A 5 16.76 -8.93 21.09
CA ASN A 5 16.26 -7.60 20.72
C ASN A 5 17.26 -6.82 19.83
N ALA A 6 18.56 -7.00 20.05
CA ALA A 6 19.59 -6.38 19.21
C ALA A 6 19.64 -7.03 17.81
N GLN A 7 19.42 -8.34 17.73
CA GLN A 7 19.34 -9.06 16.45
C GLN A 7 18.06 -8.72 15.69
N ASP A 8 16.91 -8.60 16.36
CA ASP A 8 15.65 -8.18 15.72
C ASP A 8 15.71 -6.74 15.21
N LEU A 9 16.38 -5.84 15.92
CA LEU A 9 16.64 -4.47 15.47
C LEU A 9 17.63 -4.44 14.29
N ALA A 10 18.68 -5.27 14.30
CA ALA A 10 19.61 -5.39 13.17
C ALA A 10 18.96 -6.04 11.93
N ARG A 11 18.05 -7.00 12.13
CA ARG A 11 17.25 -7.61 11.07
C ARG A 11 16.10 -6.72 10.60
N ALA A 12 15.61 -5.79 11.43
CA ALA A 12 14.71 -4.73 10.99
C ALA A 12 15.49 -3.65 10.22
N ALA A 13 16.76 -3.41 10.59
CA ALA A 13 17.66 -2.50 9.87
C ALA A 13 18.08 -3.02 8.48
N SER A 14 18.01 -4.33 8.22
CA SER A 14 18.19 -4.88 6.86
C SER A 14 16.97 -4.69 5.95
N ILE A 15 15.82 -4.28 6.50
CA ILE A 15 14.59 -4.10 5.72
C ILE A 15 14.57 -2.69 5.12
N GLN A 16 14.59 -2.62 3.79
CA GLN A 16 14.62 -1.36 3.06
C GLN A 16 13.24 -1.02 2.53
N VAL A 17 12.73 0.18 2.85
CA VAL A 17 11.48 0.71 2.29
C VAL A 17 11.82 1.60 1.10
N ARG A 18 11.22 1.32 -0.07
CA ARG A 18 11.43 2.11 -1.29
C ARG A 18 10.27 2.01 -2.27
N GLY A 19 10.31 2.85 -3.30
CA GLY A 19 9.43 2.72 -4.47
C GLY A 19 9.64 1.40 -5.19
N ILE A 20 8.60 0.96 -5.90
CA ILE A 20 8.63 -0.24 -6.73
C ILE A 20 8.67 0.14 -8.21
N SER A 21 9.35 -0.68 -8.99
CA SER A 21 9.33 -0.64 -10.46
C SER A 21 8.11 -1.37 -11.02
N GLU A 22 7.88 -1.22 -12.33
CA GLU A 22 6.80 -1.94 -13.04
C GLU A 22 7.00 -3.47 -12.99
N GLU A 23 8.25 -3.92 -13.07
CA GLU A 23 8.63 -5.34 -12.99
C GLU A 23 8.37 -5.94 -11.60
N GLU A 24 8.42 -5.11 -10.55
CA GLU A 24 8.18 -5.52 -9.17
C GLU A 24 6.70 -5.49 -8.78
N LEU A 25 5.84 -4.84 -9.58
CA LEU A 25 4.41 -4.72 -9.31
C LEU A 25 3.67 -6.08 -9.24
N PRO A 26 3.92 -7.08 -10.11
CA PRO A 26 3.36 -8.42 -9.94
C PRO A 26 3.70 -9.02 -8.57
N THR A 27 4.98 -8.97 -8.16
CA THR A 27 5.46 -9.52 -6.88
C THR A 27 4.87 -8.77 -5.69
N PHE A 28 4.71 -7.45 -5.80
CA PHE A 28 4.00 -6.62 -4.83
C PHE A 28 2.56 -7.11 -4.63
N LEU A 29 1.81 -7.31 -5.73
CA LEU A 29 0.41 -7.75 -5.66
C LEU A 29 0.28 -9.19 -5.15
N GLN A 30 1.19 -10.08 -5.52
CA GLN A 30 1.27 -11.43 -4.96
C GLN A 30 1.53 -11.39 -3.44
N THR A 31 2.42 -10.51 -2.99
CA THR A 31 2.70 -10.35 -1.56
C THR A 31 1.49 -9.81 -0.80
N MET A 32 0.79 -8.84 -1.40
CA MET A 32 -0.45 -8.27 -0.85
C MET A 32 -1.58 -9.30 -0.76
N SER A 33 -1.61 -10.30 -1.65
CA SER A 33 -2.68 -11.30 -1.69
C SER A 33 -2.75 -12.15 -0.44
N VAL A 34 -1.60 -12.45 0.18
CA VAL A 34 -1.54 -13.31 1.38
C VAL A 34 -2.26 -12.66 2.56
N PRO A 35 -2.00 -11.39 2.95
CA PRO A 35 -2.73 -10.78 4.05
C PRO A 35 -4.15 -10.31 3.69
N TYR A 36 -4.41 -9.95 2.42
CA TYR A 36 -5.73 -9.51 1.97
C TYR A 36 -6.69 -10.67 1.62
N GLY A 37 -6.18 -11.90 1.49
CA GLY A 37 -6.99 -13.10 1.27
C GLY A 37 -7.64 -13.18 -0.11
N PHE A 38 -6.96 -12.72 -1.16
CA PHE A 38 -7.44 -12.87 -2.54
C PHE A 38 -6.56 -13.81 -3.37
N ASP A 39 -7.14 -14.41 -4.42
CA ASP A 39 -6.43 -15.27 -5.36
C ASP A 39 -5.46 -14.46 -6.25
N PRO A 40 -4.13 -14.72 -6.19
CA PRO A 40 -3.14 -14.01 -7.00
C PRO A 40 -2.98 -14.62 -8.40
N SER A 41 -4.05 -15.11 -9.03
CA SER A 41 -3.96 -15.60 -10.41
C SER A 41 -3.41 -14.51 -11.35
N PRO A 42 -2.62 -14.88 -12.38
CA PRO A 42 -2.03 -13.91 -13.29
C PRO A 42 -3.05 -12.95 -13.90
N GLU A 43 -4.25 -13.44 -14.22
CA GLU A 43 -5.34 -12.62 -14.73
C GLU A 43 -5.82 -11.58 -13.70
N ARG A 44 -6.01 -11.99 -12.44
CA ARG A 44 -6.44 -11.07 -11.38
C ARG A 44 -5.37 -10.03 -11.07
N VAL A 45 -4.11 -10.44 -11.03
CA VAL A 45 -2.97 -9.53 -10.87
C VAL A 45 -2.94 -8.51 -12.01
N ALA A 46 -3.00 -8.94 -13.27
CA ALA A 46 -3.01 -8.05 -14.43
C ALA A 46 -4.18 -7.05 -14.42
N ARG A 47 -5.36 -7.47 -13.94
CA ARG A 47 -6.50 -6.55 -13.75
C ARG A 47 -6.24 -5.53 -12.65
N LEU A 48 -5.64 -5.93 -11.53
CA LEU A 48 -5.33 -5.05 -10.41
C LEU A 48 -4.22 -4.04 -10.74
N GLN A 49 -3.20 -4.47 -11.51
CA GLN A 49 -2.09 -3.61 -11.95
C GLN A 49 -2.57 -2.30 -12.59
N LYS A 50 -3.63 -2.38 -13.41
CA LYS A 50 -4.20 -1.22 -14.11
C LYS A 50 -4.77 -0.13 -13.19
N ASN A 51 -5.01 -0.46 -11.92
CA ASN A 51 -5.59 0.47 -10.94
C ASN A 51 -4.52 1.17 -10.08
N PHE A 52 -3.25 0.79 -10.21
CA PHE A 52 -2.18 1.32 -9.37
C PHE A 52 -1.27 2.27 -10.12
N GLU A 53 -0.97 3.41 -9.50
CA GLU A 53 0.05 4.35 -9.94
C GLU A 53 1.35 4.03 -9.20
N LEU A 54 2.41 3.61 -9.91
CA LEU A 54 3.67 3.14 -9.30
C LEU A 54 4.31 4.18 -8.38
N SER A 55 4.21 5.47 -8.72
CA SER A 55 4.71 6.60 -7.93
C SER A 55 4.19 6.57 -6.48
N ARG A 56 2.99 6.03 -6.27
CA ARG A 56 2.25 5.97 -5.00
C ARG A 56 2.56 4.73 -4.18
N LEU A 57 3.21 3.73 -4.77
CA LEU A 57 3.46 2.45 -4.11
C LEU A 57 4.85 2.42 -3.48
N ARG A 58 4.91 1.81 -2.30
CA ARG A 58 6.14 1.53 -1.56
C ARG A 58 6.11 0.10 -1.07
N ALA A 59 7.26 -0.55 -1.10
CA ALA A 59 7.42 -1.89 -0.57
C ALA A 59 8.58 -1.92 0.42
N ALA A 60 8.46 -2.79 1.41
CA ALA A 60 9.58 -3.16 2.27
C ALA A 60 10.24 -4.42 1.72
N PHE A 61 11.55 -4.38 1.56
CA PHE A 61 12.38 -5.45 1.02
C PHE A 61 13.27 -6.04 2.10
N ASP A 62 13.24 -7.36 2.26
CA ASP A 62 14.29 -8.10 2.98
C ASP A 62 15.16 -8.78 1.91
N GLY A 63 16.31 -8.15 1.60
CA GLY A 63 17.11 -8.48 0.43
C GLY A 63 16.35 -8.19 -0.87
N GLN A 64 16.13 -9.21 -1.70
CA GLN A 64 15.34 -9.11 -2.94
C GLN A 64 13.85 -9.42 -2.74
N ARG A 65 13.44 -9.84 -1.54
CA ARG A 65 12.07 -10.29 -1.28
C ARG A 65 11.20 -9.12 -0.81
N VAL A 66 10.05 -8.93 -1.47
CA VAL A 66 8.99 -8.06 -0.96
C VAL A 66 8.36 -8.71 0.28
N VAL A 67 8.41 -8.04 1.42
CA VAL A 67 7.89 -8.52 2.71
C VAL A 67 6.76 -7.65 3.27
N ALA A 68 6.60 -6.45 2.74
CA ALA A 68 5.47 -5.58 3.04
C ALA A 68 5.10 -4.69 1.87
N THR A 69 3.84 -4.28 1.83
CA THR A 69 3.28 -3.39 0.81
C THR A 69 2.67 -2.17 1.48
N PHE A 70 2.69 -1.03 0.77
CA PHE A 70 2.14 0.23 1.24
C PHE A 70 1.78 1.13 0.05
N GLY A 71 0.67 1.86 0.14
CA GLY A 71 0.26 2.83 -0.88
C GLY A 71 -0.09 4.18 -0.26
N SER A 72 0.46 5.25 -0.83
CA SER A 72 0.28 6.64 -0.39
C SER A 72 -0.50 7.44 -1.45
N PHE A 73 -1.65 7.99 -1.08
CA PHE A 73 -2.60 8.63 -1.98
C PHE A 73 -2.92 10.05 -1.52
N GLY A 74 -2.79 11.00 -2.44
CA GLY A 74 -3.29 12.36 -2.25
C GLY A 74 -4.82 12.37 -2.33
N LEU A 75 -5.48 12.70 -1.23
CA LEU A 75 -6.93 12.81 -1.12
C LEU A 75 -7.35 14.24 -0.74
N LYS A 76 -8.64 14.54 -0.94
CA LYS A 76 -9.30 15.73 -0.41
C LYS A 76 -10.36 15.28 0.59
N MET A 77 -10.37 15.88 1.77
CA MET A 77 -11.33 15.57 2.83
C MET A 77 -12.19 16.80 3.12
N THR A 78 -13.50 16.62 3.01
CA THR A 78 -14.48 17.62 3.44
C THR A 78 -14.55 17.64 4.95
N VAL A 79 -14.42 18.82 5.53
CA VAL A 79 -14.56 19.07 6.97
C VAL A 79 -15.53 20.25 7.16
N PRO A 80 -16.15 20.42 8.33
CA PRO A 80 -16.88 21.65 8.62
C PRO A 80 -15.98 22.87 8.34
N GLY A 81 -16.45 23.79 7.49
CA GLY A 81 -15.69 24.99 7.11
C GLY A 81 -14.81 24.86 5.86
N GLY A 82 -14.73 23.70 5.18
CA GLY A 82 -14.06 23.62 3.88
C GLY A 82 -13.59 22.24 3.43
N VAL A 83 -12.63 22.23 2.50
CA VAL A 83 -12.00 21.01 1.96
C VAL A 83 -10.50 21.12 2.15
N LEU A 84 -9.91 20.12 2.80
CA LEU A 84 -8.47 20.07 3.13
C LEU A 84 -7.77 18.91 2.39
N PRO A 85 -6.47 19.03 2.08
CA PRO A 85 -5.67 17.90 1.63
C PRO A 85 -5.55 16.84 2.75
N ALA A 86 -5.61 15.56 2.39
CA ALA A 86 -5.45 14.44 3.32
C ALA A 86 -4.53 13.35 2.73
N ALA A 87 -3.59 12.86 3.54
CA ALA A 87 -2.72 11.75 3.18
C ALA A 87 -3.44 10.43 3.43
N GLY A 88 -3.94 9.83 2.36
CA GLY A 88 -4.58 8.53 2.39
C GLY A 88 -3.55 7.42 2.29
N THR A 89 -3.65 6.42 3.16
CA THR A 89 -2.88 5.18 3.04
C THR A 89 -3.80 4.03 2.62
N SER A 90 -3.32 3.13 1.78
CA SER A 90 -4.03 1.91 1.38
C SER A 90 -3.05 0.78 1.04
N VAL A 91 -3.57 -0.40 0.68
CA VAL A 91 -2.81 -1.59 0.27
C VAL A 91 -1.68 -1.96 1.23
N VAL A 92 -1.93 -1.77 2.52
CA VAL A 92 -0.95 -1.99 3.58
C VAL A 92 -0.95 -3.45 3.97
N SER A 93 0.16 -4.13 3.78
CA SER A 93 0.28 -5.54 4.14
C SER A 93 1.68 -5.85 4.68
N VAL A 94 1.77 -6.82 5.58
CA VAL A 94 3.05 -7.39 6.06
C VAL A 94 2.90 -8.91 6.07
N VAL A 95 3.81 -9.61 5.41
CA VAL A 95 3.78 -11.08 5.39
C VAL A 95 3.93 -11.64 6.81
N PRO A 96 3.29 -12.78 7.14
CA PRO A 96 3.32 -13.32 8.50
C PRO A 96 4.73 -13.50 9.08
N THR A 97 5.69 -13.92 8.25
CA THR A 97 7.09 -14.15 8.65
C THR A 97 7.86 -12.89 9.08
N HIS A 98 7.32 -11.70 8.80
CA HIS A 98 7.97 -10.40 9.08
C HIS A 98 7.14 -9.51 10.02
N ARG A 99 6.12 -10.08 10.68
CA ARG A 99 5.35 -9.38 11.71
C ARG A 99 6.20 -9.19 12.97
N ARG A 100 5.78 -8.24 13.82
CA ARG A 100 6.46 -7.88 15.09
C ARG A 100 7.91 -7.36 14.97
N ARG A 101 8.44 -7.18 13.76
CA ARG A 101 9.78 -6.60 13.50
C ARG A 101 9.77 -5.09 13.19
N GLY A 102 8.70 -4.38 13.55
CA GLY A 102 8.61 -2.92 13.35
C GLY A 102 8.39 -2.42 11.92
N VAL A 103 8.29 -3.30 10.91
CA VAL A 103 8.17 -2.93 9.48
C VAL A 103 7.04 -1.94 9.20
N LEU A 104 5.82 -2.23 9.67
CA LEU A 104 4.67 -1.32 9.49
C LEU A 104 4.90 0.03 10.16
N ARG A 105 5.52 0.04 11.35
CA ARG A 105 5.81 1.27 12.07
C ARG A 105 6.79 2.15 11.29
N ALA A 106 7.81 1.56 10.66
CA ALA A 106 8.75 2.27 9.82
C ALA A 106 8.07 2.91 8.59
N MET A 107 7.25 2.14 7.86
CA MET A 107 6.52 2.66 6.70
C MET A 107 5.54 3.79 7.06
N MET A 108 4.81 3.66 8.17
CA MET A 108 3.92 4.71 8.66
C MET A 108 4.68 5.96 9.10
N ALA A 109 5.85 5.81 9.72
CA ALA A 109 6.68 6.95 10.12
C ALA A 109 7.12 7.76 8.90
N GLU A 110 7.54 7.09 7.83
CA GLU A 110 7.90 7.73 6.55
C GLU A 110 6.68 8.43 5.91
N HIS A 111 5.53 7.75 5.84
CA HIS A 111 4.30 8.33 5.28
C HIS A 111 3.82 9.57 6.05
N LEU A 112 3.92 9.56 7.38
CA LEU A 112 3.54 10.70 8.21
C LEU A 112 4.58 11.84 8.15
N ALA A 113 5.87 11.54 8.02
CA ALA A 113 6.89 12.55 7.75
C ALA A 113 6.64 13.23 6.39
N ASP A 114 6.22 12.45 5.41
CA ASP A 114 5.86 12.92 4.08
C ASP A 114 4.62 13.82 4.09
N ALA A 115 3.55 13.39 4.75
CA ALA A 115 2.33 14.18 4.93
C ALA A 115 2.59 15.52 5.64
N ARG A 116 3.63 15.59 6.50
CA ARG A 116 4.08 16.82 7.16
C ARG A 116 4.97 17.72 6.30
N GLY A 117 5.30 17.29 5.08
CA GLY A 117 6.17 18.02 4.15
C GLY A 117 7.67 17.86 4.42
N THR A 118 8.07 16.92 5.28
CA THR A 118 9.49 16.70 5.63
C THR A 118 10.24 15.91 4.55
N THR A 119 9.55 15.09 3.74
CA THR A 119 10.17 14.18 2.76
C THR A 119 9.65 14.29 1.31
N GLY A 120 8.62 15.10 1.03
CA GLY A 120 8.33 15.63 -0.33
C GLY A 120 7.60 14.73 -1.34
N PHE A 121 7.15 13.52 -1.00
CA PHE A 121 6.36 12.62 -1.87
C PHE A 121 4.86 12.95 -1.93
N TYR A 122 4.30 13.57 -0.88
CA TYR A 122 2.89 13.97 -0.79
C TYR A 122 2.55 15.16 -1.70
N ALA A 123 3.56 15.80 -2.29
CA ALA A 123 3.41 16.91 -3.24
C ALA A 123 2.90 16.48 -4.64
N SER A 124 2.66 15.19 -4.88
CA SER A 124 2.04 14.75 -6.13
C SER A 124 0.56 15.13 -6.19
N THR A 125 0.16 15.72 -7.33
CA THR A 125 -1.18 16.21 -7.65
C THR A 125 -2.30 15.36 -7.04
N PRO A 126 -3.33 15.96 -6.39
CA PRO A 126 -4.44 15.20 -5.81
C PRO A 126 -5.08 14.33 -6.88
N THR A 127 -5.23 13.05 -6.55
CA THR A 127 -5.70 12.00 -7.46
C THR A 127 -7.03 12.40 -8.10
N ARG A 128 -7.10 12.42 -9.43
CA ARG A 128 -8.39 12.30 -10.14
C ARG A 128 -8.79 10.83 -10.06
N MET A 129 -9.52 10.43 -9.00
CA MET A 129 -10.02 9.06 -8.90
C MET A 129 -10.85 8.74 -10.15
N ALA A 130 -10.42 7.75 -10.93
CA ALA A 130 -11.27 7.15 -11.94
C ALA A 130 -12.46 6.48 -11.21
N LYS A 131 -13.69 6.87 -11.58
CA LYS A 131 -14.92 6.30 -11.02
C LYS A 131 -14.89 4.78 -11.23
N PRO A 132 -15.07 3.95 -10.18
CA PRO A 132 -15.20 2.51 -10.39
C PRO A 132 -16.42 2.23 -11.28
N PRO A 133 -16.38 1.23 -12.17
CA PRO A 133 -17.56 0.86 -12.94
C PRO A 133 -18.66 0.46 -11.95
N VAL A 134 -19.76 1.20 -11.96
CA VAL A 134 -20.96 0.85 -11.23
C VAL A 134 -21.43 -0.47 -11.84
N SER A 135 -21.33 -1.57 -11.08
CA SER A 135 -21.95 -2.84 -11.46
C SER A 135 -23.40 -2.57 -11.79
N ALA A 136 -23.80 -2.88 -13.04
CA ALA A 136 -25.15 -2.73 -13.52
C ALA A 136 -26.13 -3.41 -12.56
N SER A 137 -27.18 -2.68 -12.19
CA SER A 137 -28.31 -3.22 -11.43
C SER A 137 -28.93 -4.37 -12.21
N MET A 138 -28.76 -5.59 -11.68
CA MET A 138 -29.46 -6.78 -12.17
C MET A 138 -30.92 -6.68 -11.69
N THR A 139 -31.78 -6.14 -12.55
CA THR A 139 -33.24 -6.20 -12.38
C THR A 139 -33.68 -7.65 -12.52
N MET A 140 -34.05 -8.29 -11.40
CA MET A 140 -34.76 -9.57 -11.45
C MET A 140 -36.19 -9.35 -11.95
N PRO A 141 -36.69 -10.13 -12.92
CA PRO A 141 -38.11 -10.12 -13.25
C PRO A 141 -38.91 -10.82 -12.15
N ARG A 142 -39.94 -10.14 -11.62
CA ARG A 142 -40.99 -10.78 -10.82
C ARG A 142 -41.79 -11.70 -11.73
N SER A 143 -41.74 -13.01 -11.47
CA SER A 143 -42.69 -13.97 -12.05
C SER A 143 -44.07 -13.74 -11.45
N SER A 144 -45.08 -13.64 -12.31
CA SER A 144 -46.50 -13.77 -11.97
C SER A 144 -46.91 -15.24 -11.92
#